data_AF-A0A8K0CKV8-F1
#
_entry.id   AF-A0A8K0CKV8-F1
#
_cell.length_a   1.000
_cell.length_b   1.000
_cell.length_c   1.000
_cell.angle_alpha   90.00
_cell.angle_beta   90.00
_cell.angle_gamma   90.00
#
_symmetry.space_group_name_H-M   'P 1'
#
loop_
_entity.id
_entity.type
_entity.pdbx_description
1 polymer ?
#
loop_
_entity_poly.entity_id
_entity_poly.type
_entity_poly.pdbx_seq_one_letter_code
_entity_poly.pdbx_strand_id
1 'polypeptide(L)'
;ISDPKEVFSGKRVADKPLTEDQMIAETLSLVMGNSRIWSAGTYWERNKFTNRTFFAPNAYKKQLNTRKFFVEDLARLNKTEELYLNEEWYQFLKQRWSANFDSLEKYYMKIKVRFDENGKNNEKV
;
A
#
# COMPACT_ATOMS: atom_id res chain seq x y z
N ILE A 1 4.95 -3.41 17.27
CA ILE A 1 3.89 -4.26 16.70
C ILE A 1 3.01 -4.64 17.88
N SER A 2 1.82 -4.07 17.97
CA SER A 2 0.81 -4.41 19.00
C SER A 2 0.07 -5.68 18.57
N ASP A 3 -0.43 -6.46 19.54
CA ASP A 3 -1.28 -7.62 19.24
C ASP A 3 -2.60 -7.11 18.63
N PRO A 4 -3.02 -7.58 17.44
CA PRO A 4 -4.27 -7.17 16.80
C PRO A 4 -5.53 -7.42 17.67
N LYS A 5 -5.44 -8.28 18.68
CA LYS A 5 -6.52 -8.60 19.63
C LYS A 5 -6.41 -7.81 20.94
N GLU A 6 -5.38 -6.99 21.11
CA GLU A 6 -5.18 -6.16 22.28
C GLU A 6 -6.30 -5.12 22.38
N VAL A 7 -7.01 -5.11 23.52
CA VAL A 7 -8.06 -4.13 23.79
C VAL A 7 -7.45 -3.01 24.60
N PHE A 8 -7.25 -1.86 23.98
CA PHE A 8 -6.83 -0.66 24.69
C PHE A 8 -8.01 0.01 25.37
N SER A 9 -7.81 0.52 26.58
CA SER A 9 -8.80 1.39 27.22
C SER A 9 -8.79 2.77 26.55
N GLY A 10 -9.97 3.30 26.21
CA GLY A 10 -10.14 4.59 25.53
C GLY A 10 -10.36 4.49 24.01
N LYS A 11 -9.90 5.49 23.25
CA LYS A 11 -10.11 5.62 21.79
C LYS A 11 -9.04 4.91 20.92
N ARG A 12 -8.06 4.26 21.54
CA ARG A 12 -6.93 3.65 20.84
C ARG A 12 -7.36 2.30 20.26
N VAL A 13 -7.03 2.05 18.99
CA VAL A 13 -7.33 0.80 18.29
C VAL A 13 -6.02 0.06 18.04
N ALA A 14 -6.02 -1.26 18.19
CA ALA A 14 -4.87 -2.10 17.87
C ALA A 14 -4.55 -2.09 16.37
N ASP A 15 -3.28 -2.31 16.05
CA ASP A 15 -2.81 -2.44 14.67
C ASP A 15 -3.42 -3.69 14.05
N LYS A 16 -4.41 -3.51 13.17
CA LYS A 16 -5.03 -4.60 12.42
C LYS A 16 -4.26 -4.86 11.12
N PRO A 17 -4.25 -6.12 10.62
CA PRO A 17 -3.72 -6.40 9.29
C PRO A 17 -4.45 -5.57 8.23
N LEU A 18 -3.71 -5.17 7.19
CA LEU A 18 -4.28 -4.48 6.04
C LEU A 18 -5.26 -5.39 5.31
N THR A 19 -6.39 -4.83 4.91
CA THR A 19 -7.40 -5.51 4.08
C THR A 19 -7.14 -5.24 2.59
N GLU A 20 -7.67 -6.11 1.73
CA GLU A 20 -7.53 -6.00 0.27
C GLU A 20 -8.13 -4.69 -0.24
N ASP A 21 -9.34 -4.36 0.22
CA ASP A 21 -10.05 -3.15 -0.16
C ASP A 21 -9.29 -1.89 0.26
N GLN A 22 -8.67 -1.89 1.44
CA GLN A 22 -7.84 -0.77 1.89
C GLN A 22 -6.64 -0.56 0.98
N MET A 23 -5.97 -1.64 0.57
CA MET A 23 -4.83 -1.53 -0.33
C MET A 23 -5.25 -1.13 -1.73
N ILE A 24 -6.34 -1.68 -2.25
CA ILE A 24 -6.93 -1.27 -3.54
C ILE A 24 -7.29 0.22 -3.51
N ALA A 25 -7.93 0.68 -2.44
CA ALA A 25 -8.30 2.08 -2.27
C ALA A 25 -7.06 2.98 -2.21
N GLU A 26 -6.01 2.55 -1.53
CA GLU A 26 -4.76 3.30 -1.45
C GLU A 26 -4.04 3.37 -2.80
N THR A 27 -3.94 2.27 -3.54
CA THR A 27 -3.36 2.28 -4.89
C THR A 27 -4.16 3.18 -5.83
N LEU A 28 -5.50 3.14 -5.74
CA LEU A 28 -6.39 3.99 -6.53
C LEU A 28 -6.26 5.47 -6.14
N SER A 29 -6.12 5.77 -4.85
CA SER A 29 -6.01 7.14 -4.34
C SER A 29 -4.80 7.87 -4.92
N LEU A 30 -3.69 7.16 -5.17
CA LEU A 30 -2.50 7.72 -5.83
C LEU A 30 -2.81 8.26 -7.23
N VAL A 31 -3.52 7.49 -8.05
CA VAL A 31 -3.87 7.87 -9.42
C VAL A 31 -4.94 8.98 -9.43
N MET A 32 -5.88 8.93 -8.48
CA MET A 32 -6.93 9.94 -8.32
C MET A 32 -6.38 11.27 -7.79
N GLY A 33 -5.44 11.22 -6.85
CA GLY A 33 -4.89 12.39 -6.16
C GLY A 33 -3.98 13.24 -7.03
N ASN A 34 -3.42 12.68 -8.11
CA ASN A 34 -2.55 13.41 -9.02
C ASN A 34 -2.87 13.08 -10.49
N SER A 35 -3.43 14.05 -11.22
CA SER A 35 -3.79 13.91 -12.63
C SER A 35 -2.59 13.71 -13.57
N ARG A 36 -1.35 13.84 -13.10
CA ARG A 36 -0.15 13.50 -13.88
C ARG A 36 0.22 12.02 -13.81
N ILE A 37 -0.22 11.30 -12.77
CA ILE A 37 0.07 9.88 -12.60
C ILE A 37 -0.85 9.07 -13.52
N TRP A 38 -0.27 8.24 -14.39
CA TRP A 38 -1.03 7.41 -15.34
C TRP A 38 -1.39 6.04 -14.77
N SER A 39 -0.50 5.47 -13.98
CA SER A 39 -0.65 4.16 -13.35
C SER A 39 0.06 4.18 -12.00
N ALA A 40 -0.46 3.42 -11.05
CA ALA A 40 0.19 3.12 -9.79
C ALA A 40 -0.11 1.66 -9.45
N GLY A 41 0.90 0.91 -9.02
CA GLY A 41 0.75 -0.46 -8.59
C GLY A 41 1.39 -0.65 -7.23
N THR A 42 0.79 -1.48 -6.39
CA THR A 42 1.40 -1.94 -5.14
C THR A 42 1.66 -3.44 -5.29
N TYR A 43 2.90 -3.84 -5.01
CA TYR A 43 3.37 -5.19 -5.28
C TYR A 43 3.92 -5.81 -3.99
N TRP A 44 3.64 -7.10 -3.81
CA TRP A 44 4.09 -7.87 -2.65
C TRP A 44 5.01 -9.00 -3.08
N GLU A 45 5.86 -9.49 -2.19
CA GLU A 45 6.43 -10.81 -2.43
C GLU A 45 5.40 -11.89 -2.11
N ARG A 46 5.68 -13.11 -2.57
CA ARG A 46 4.86 -14.30 -2.29
C ARG A 46 4.60 -14.43 -0.78
N ASN A 47 3.33 -14.62 -0.41
CA ASN A 47 2.85 -14.79 0.97
C ASN A 47 3.19 -13.63 1.93
N LYS A 48 3.46 -12.41 1.43
CA LYS A 48 3.67 -11.23 2.28
C LYS A 48 2.39 -10.43 2.55
N PHE A 49 1.37 -10.61 1.71
CA PHE A 49 0.05 -10.03 1.95
C PHE A 49 -0.81 -11.01 2.75
N THR A 50 -1.70 -10.48 3.59
CA THR A 50 -2.56 -11.25 4.49
C THR A 50 -3.55 -12.10 3.68
N ASN A 51 -3.67 -13.39 4.02
CA ASN A 51 -4.64 -14.32 3.42
C ASN A 51 -4.57 -14.53 1.88
N ARG A 52 -3.50 -14.11 1.20
CA ARG A 52 -3.28 -14.38 -0.23
C ARG A 52 -1.83 -14.78 -0.54
N THR A 53 -1.66 -15.70 -1.49
CA THR A 53 -0.31 -16.06 -1.99
C THR A 53 0.28 -14.96 -2.85
N PHE A 54 -0.54 -14.36 -3.70
CA PHE A 54 -0.19 -13.24 -4.56
C PHE A 54 -1.29 -12.20 -4.50
N PHE A 55 -0.88 -10.95 -4.43
CA PHE A 55 -1.75 -9.80 -4.47
C PHE A 55 -0.95 -8.64 -5.06
N ALA A 56 -1.52 -7.95 -6.04
CA ALA A 56 -0.90 -6.78 -6.66
C ALA A 56 -1.96 -5.88 -7.32
N PRO A 57 -2.68 -5.06 -6.52
CA PRO A 57 -3.51 -3.98 -7.04
C PRO A 57 -2.69 -3.05 -7.96
N ASN A 58 -3.23 -2.82 -9.14
CA ASN A 58 -2.75 -1.86 -10.12
C ASN A 58 -3.91 -0.98 -10.57
N ALA A 59 -3.79 0.32 -10.29
CA ALA A 59 -4.73 1.33 -10.70
C ALA A 59 -4.16 2.13 -11.88
N TYR A 60 -4.99 2.46 -12.87
CA TYR A 60 -4.56 3.22 -14.03
C TYR A 60 -5.70 3.99 -14.70
N LYS A 61 -5.32 4.91 -15.58
CA LYS A 61 -6.25 5.62 -16.47
C LYS A 61 -5.78 5.54 -17.92
N LYS A 62 -6.72 5.52 -18.84
CA LYS A 62 -6.45 5.45 -20.29
C LYS A 62 -6.45 6.83 -20.96
N GLN A 63 -7.04 7.82 -20.31
CA GLN A 63 -7.25 9.15 -20.86
C GLN A 63 -6.86 10.20 -19.82
N LEU A 64 -6.20 11.26 -20.28
CA LEU A 64 -5.80 12.39 -19.45
C LEU A 64 -7.03 13.16 -18.95
N ASN A 65 -6.98 13.67 -17.71
CA ASN A 65 -8.03 14.50 -17.10
C ASN A 65 -9.44 13.86 -17.05
N THR A 66 -9.53 12.53 -16.99
CA THR A 66 -10.80 11.83 -16.80
C THR A 66 -10.99 11.41 -15.35
N ARG A 67 -12.26 11.30 -14.93
CA ARG A 67 -12.65 10.69 -13.64
C ARG A 67 -12.94 9.19 -13.76
N LYS A 68 -12.50 8.58 -14.86
CA LYS A 68 -12.67 7.15 -15.13
C LYS A 68 -11.35 6.45 -14.84
N PHE A 69 -11.34 5.69 -13.75
CA PHE A 69 -10.17 4.94 -13.30
C PHE A 69 -10.47 3.46 -13.38
N PHE A 70 -9.43 2.68 -13.66
CA PHE A 70 -9.50 1.23 -13.70
C PHE A 70 -8.60 0.70 -12.59
N VAL A 71 -9.04 -0.38 -11.96
CA VAL A 71 -8.24 -1.11 -10.98
C VAL A 71 -8.34 -2.59 -11.31
N GLU A 72 -7.21 -3.27 -11.28
CA GLU A 72 -7.13 -4.72 -11.42
C GLU A 72 -6.12 -5.32 -10.45
N ASP A 73 -6.28 -6.59 -10.12
CA ASP A 73 -5.26 -7.37 -9.42
C ASP A 73 -4.39 -8.09 -10.45
N LEU A 74 -3.12 -7.69 -10.56
CA LEU A 74 -2.15 -8.30 -11.48
C LEU A 74 -1.82 -9.75 -11.11
N ALA A 75 -2.18 -10.18 -9.89
CA ALA A 75 -2.08 -11.57 -9.47
C ALA A 75 -3.24 -12.47 -9.97
N ARG A 76 -4.18 -11.96 -10.76
CA ARG A 76 -5.36 -12.76 -11.21
C ARG A 76 -5.02 -13.95 -12.12
N LEU A 77 -3.82 -13.98 -12.69
CA LEU A 77 -3.45 -14.96 -13.70
C LEU A 77 -3.02 -16.27 -13.03
N ASN A 78 -3.69 -17.38 -13.39
CA ASN A 78 -3.38 -18.71 -12.86
C ASN A 78 -2.06 -19.30 -13.39
N LYS A 79 -1.42 -18.63 -14.35
CA LYS A 79 -0.14 -19.07 -14.92
C LYS A 79 1.00 -18.45 -14.14
N THR A 80 1.88 -19.30 -13.65
CA THR A 80 3.06 -18.88 -12.88
C THR A 80 4.01 -18.02 -13.68
N GLU A 81 4.02 -18.12 -15.01
CA GLU A 81 4.93 -17.39 -15.92
C GLU A 81 4.53 -15.92 -16.07
N GLU A 82 3.22 -15.61 -16.12
CA GLU A 82 2.68 -14.26 -16.32
C GLU A 82 2.55 -13.46 -15.00
N LEU A 83 3.12 -13.97 -13.91
CA LEU A 83 3.15 -13.28 -12.62
C LEU A 83 4.14 -12.13 -12.66
N TYR A 84 3.75 -10.98 -12.08
CA TYR A 84 4.61 -9.80 -11.91
C TYR A 84 5.95 -10.09 -11.20
N LEU A 85 6.04 -11.20 -10.46
CA LEU A 85 7.27 -11.63 -9.82
C LEU A 85 8.36 -12.01 -10.81
N ASN A 86 8.02 -12.47 -12.02
CA ASN A 86 9.00 -12.86 -13.03
C ASN A 86 9.43 -11.70 -13.91
N GLU A 87 8.75 -10.57 -13.81
CA GLU A 87 9.07 -9.38 -14.59
C GLU A 87 10.46 -8.85 -14.21
N GLU A 88 11.24 -8.47 -15.22
CA GLU A 88 12.62 -8.00 -15.04
C GLU A 88 12.68 -6.77 -14.12
N TRP A 89 11.73 -5.84 -14.28
CA TRP A 89 11.65 -4.64 -13.46
C TRP A 89 11.41 -4.96 -11.98
N TYR A 90 10.62 -6.00 -11.68
CA TYR A 90 10.31 -6.39 -10.31
C TYR A 90 11.53 -7.04 -9.66
N GLN A 91 12.18 -7.96 -10.38
CA GLN A 91 13.40 -8.62 -9.92
C GLN A 91 14.53 -7.60 -9.68
N PHE A 92 14.69 -6.64 -10.58
CA PHE A 92 15.66 -5.56 -10.43
C PHE A 92 15.41 -4.69 -9.19
N LEU A 93 14.16 -4.27 -8.97
CA LEU A 93 13.78 -3.50 -7.77
C LEU A 93 14.02 -4.30 -6.49
N LYS A 94 13.63 -5.58 -6.48
CA LYS A 94 13.84 -6.48 -5.35
C LYS A 94 15.31 -6.62 -5.00
N GLN A 95 16.18 -6.82 -5.99
CA GLN A 95 17.63 -6.89 -5.78
C GLN A 95 18.16 -5.59 -5.18
N ARG A 96 17.75 -4.44 -5.73
CA ARG A 96 18.15 -3.12 -5.20
C ARG A 96 17.73 -2.90 -3.75
N TRP A 97 16.51 -3.30 -3.39
CA TRP A 97 16.00 -3.16 -2.03
C TRP A 97 16.66 -4.14 -1.06
N SER A 98 17.08 -5.31 -1.54
CA SER A 98 17.79 -6.31 -0.73
C SER A 98 19.26 -5.97 -0.50
N ALA A 99 19.88 -5.18 -1.39
CA ALA A 99 21.31 -4.85 -1.34
C ALA A 99 21.62 -3.47 -0.73
N ASN A 100 20.66 -2.54 -0.67
CA ASN A 100 20.88 -1.19 -0.15
C ASN A 100 20.33 -1.05 1.27
N PHE A 101 21.06 -1.51 2.28
CA PHE A 101 20.73 -1.19 3.68
C PHE A 101 21.75 -0.25 4.34
N ASP A 102 22.91 -0.02 3.72
CA ASP A 102 24.05 0.66 4.35
C ASP A 102 23.93 2.21 4.40
N SER A 103 22.96 2.82 3.73
CA SER A 103 22.85 4.29 3.66
C SER A 103 21.41 4.84 3.63
N LEU A 104 20.41 4.09 4.12
CA LEU A 104 19.05 4.62 4.19
C LEU A 104 18.93 5.74 5.23
N GLU A 105 18.72 6.96 4.75
CA GLU A 105 18.32 8.09 5.57
C GLU A 105 16.87 7.87 6.06
N LYS A 106 16.71 7.77 7.38
CA LYS A 106 15.39 7.56 8.00
C LYS A 106 14.64 8.89 8.05
N TYR A 107 13.68 9.06 7.14
CA TYR A 107 12.75 10.19 7.20
C TYR A 107 11.62 9.88 8.19
N TYR A 108 11.58 10.62 9.30
CA TYR A 108 10.47 10.58 10.25
C TYR A 108 9.37 11.53 9.79
N MET A 109 8.33 11.01 9.12
CA MET A 109 7.11 11.79 8.89
C MET A 109 6.30 11.92 10.18
N LYS A 110 6.16 13.15 10.70
CA LYS A 110 5.17 13.47 11.73
C LYS A 110 3.82 13.71 11.09
N ILE A 111 3.07 12.64 10.85
CA ILE A 111 1.69 12.73 10.36
C ILE A 111 0.83 13.34 11.48
N LYS A 112 0.24 14.51 11.24
CA LYS A 112 -0.72 15.13 12.16
C LYS A 112 -2.09 14.50 11.95
N VAL A 113 -2.32 13.34 12.56
CA VAL A 113 -3.65 12.70 12.58
C VAL A 113 -4.50 13.38 13.66
N ARG A 114 -5.76 13.68 13.34
CA ARG A 114 -6.72 14.26 14.30
C ARG A 114 -7.00 13.25 15.42
N PHE A 115 -6.98 13.70 16.67
CA PHE A 115 -7.26 12.85 17.83
C PHE A 115 -8.77 12.65 18.07
N ASP A 116 -9.60 13.60 17.65
CA ASP A 116 -11.05 13.57 17.87
C ASP A 116 -11.83 14.22 16.72
N GLU A 117 -13.14 13.92 16.66
CA GLU A 117 -14.12 14.49 15.71
C GLU A 117 -14.15 16.02 15.79
N ASN A 118 -13.87 16.57 16.97
CA ASN A 118 -13.83 18.01 17.26
C ASN A 118 -12.52 18.71 16.83
N GLY A 119 -11.59 18.00 16.18
CA GLY A 119 -10.36 18.61 15.63
C GLY A 119 -9.28 18.98 16.64
N LYS A 120 -9.35 18.42 17.87
CA LYS A 120 -8.27 18.57 18.85
C LYS A 120 -7.02 17.82 18.37
N ASN A 121 -5.88 18.51 18.42
CA ASN A 121 -4.57 17.96 18.08
C ASN A 121 -3.68 18.02 19.33
N ASN A 122 -3.33 16.85 19.86
CA ASN A 122 -2.39 16.58 20.95
C ASN A 122 -2.95 16.81 22.38
N GLU A 123 -3.33 15.73 23.06
CA GLU A 123 -3.12 15.64 24.51
C GLU A 123 -1.70 15.13 24.73
N LYS A 124 -0.89 15.89 25.46
CA LYS A 124 0.40 15.40 25.94
C LYS A 124 0.11 14.36 27.02
N VAL A 125 0.51 13.12 26.76
CA VAL A 125 0.70 12.11 27.81
C VAL A 125 1.98 12.44 28.57
#